data_AF-W4PFK8-F1
#
_entry.id   AF-W4PFK8-F1
#
_cell.length_a   1.000
_cell.length_b   1.000
_cell.length_c   1.000
_cell.angle_alpha   90.00
_cell.angle_beta   90.00
_cell.angle_gamma   90.00
#
_symmetry.space_group_name_H-M   'P 1'
#
loop_
_entity.id
_entity.type
_entity.pdbx_description
1 polymer ?
#
loop_
_entity_poly.entity_id
_entity_poly.type
_entity_poly.pdbx_seq_one_letter_code
_entity_poly.pdbx_strand_id
1 'polypeptide(L)'
;MKKFVLKRKGESDPIATFATRVDAAEEMECIIDDNNEYLDSSDDKYLTPFDFDLEEVEIKEVNECITDFEKARKHIGGKPNADFTVSKKVLSSNCVQLADVARLVQDVNPNHIKALVALNELFTIAEAWNKADNFVPDFSDASQYKYYPWFVYDKGAAGFVCATTYNTATLAAAHFGSRLCFKTRNRAIQFGKQFVGLYNQVFLLNK
;
A
#
# COMPACT_ATOMS: atom_id res chain seq x y z
N MET A 1 7.81 4.21 9.90
CA MET A 1 8.37 3.33 10.97
C MET A 1 9.89 3.48 10.99
N LYS A 2 10.49 3.63 12.17
CA LYS A 2 11.96 3.66 12.31
C LYS A 2 12.51 2.25 12.13
N LYS A 3 13.56 2.11 11.32
CA LYS A 3 14.34 0.87 11.19
C LYS A 3 15.82 1.18 11.39
N PHE A 4 16.58 0.17 11.77
CA PHE A 4 18.01 0.28 11.99
C PHE A 4 18.74 -0.47 10.89
N VAL A 5 19.56 0.24 10.12
CA VAL A 5 20.36 -0.33 9.03
C VAL A 5 21.76 -0.60 9.57
N LEU A 6 22.16 -1.87 9.59
CA LEU A 6 23.50 -2.28 9.97
C LEU A 6 24.40 -2.29 8.74
N LYS A 7 25.55 -1.62 8.82
CA LYS A 7 26.57 -1.53 7.77
C LYS A 7 27.92 -1.86 8.35
N ARG A 8 28.78 -2.51 7.56
CA ARG A 8 30.21 -2.63 7.89
C ARG A 8 30.96 -1.43 7.32
N LYS A 9 31.88 -0.88 8.11
CA LYS A 9 32.73 0.23 7.67
C LYS A 9 33.58 -0.18 6.49
N GLY A 10 33.56 0.63 5.43
CA GLY A 10 34.29 0.35 4.20
C GLY A 10 33.51 -0.45 3.15
N GLU A 11 32.35 -1.00 3.47
CA GLU A 11 31.44 -1.63 2.50
C GLU A 11 30.32 -0.66 2.10
N SER A 12 29.95 -0.66 0.81
CA SER A 12 28.90 0.24 0.29
C SER A 12 27.49 -0.27 0.58
N ASP A 13 27.33 -1.59 0.63
CA ASP A 13 26.03 -2.22 0.77
C ASP A 13 25.69 -2.48 2.25
N PRO A 14 24.44 -2.25 2.67
CA PRO A 14 24.01 -2.58 4.02
C PRO A 14 23.93 -4.09 4.21
N ILE A 15 24.33 -4.55 5.40
CA ILE A 15 24.25 -5.96 5.79
C ILE A 15 22.78 -6.37 5.89
N ALA A 16 22.02 -5.64 6.71
CA ALA A 16 20.62 -5.94 6.97
C ALA A 16 19.89 -4.71 7.56
N THR A 17 18.56 -4.79 7.58
CA THR A 17 17.68 -3.76 8.16
C THR A 17 16.74 -4.37 9.19
N PHE A 18 16.77 -3.83 10.40
CA PHE A 18 16.10 -4.38 11.57
C PHE A 18 14.97 -3.50 12.07
N ALA A 19 13.99 -4.12 12.72
CA ALA A 19 12.87 -3.41 13.35
C ALA A 19 13.31 -2.72 14.64
N THR A 20 14.21 -3.34 15.41
CA THR A 20 14.72 -2.79 16.66
C THR A 20 16.24 -2.71 16.68
N ARG A 21 16.76 -1.86 17.57
CA ARG A 21 18.20 -1.75 17.82
C ARG A 21 18.77 -3.03 18.44
N VAL A 22 17.95 -3.78 19.17
CA VAL A 22 18.35 -5.03 19.83
C VAL A 22 18.59 -6.10 18.78
N ASP A 23 17.64 -6.33 17.86
CA ASP A 23 17.80 -7.30 16.78
C ASP A 23 19.04 -7.00 15.93
N ALA A 24 19.32 -5.71 15.68
CA ALA A 24 20.50 -5.30 14.95
C ALA A 24 21.83 -5.56 15.71
N ALA A 25 21.80 -5.46 17.04
CA ALA A 25 22.96 -5.73 17.88
C ALA A 25 23.22 -7.24 17.99
N GLU A 26 22.16 -8.05 18.11
CA GLU A 26 22.26 -9.52 18.14
C GLU A 26 22.85 -10.05 16.83
N GLU A 27 22.39 -9.57 15.67
CA GLU A 27 22.99 -9.99 14.38
C GLU A 27 24.46 -9.55 14.28
N MET A 28 24.78 -8.34 14.74
CA MET A 28 26.16 -7.85 14.73
C MET A 28 27.08 -8.72 15.58
N GLU A 29 26.61 -9.16 16.75
CA GLU A 29 27.34 -10.07 17.63
C GLU A 29 27.57 -11.43 16.95
N CYS A 30 26.54 -12.01 16.33
CA CYS A 30 26.69 -13.25 15.54
C CYS A 30 27.74 -13.09 14.43
N ILE A 31 27.72 -11.99 13.67
CA ILE A 31 28.70 -11.74 12.60
C ILE A 31 30.13 -11.65 13.15
N ILE A 32 30.30 -11.00 14.30
CA ILE A 32 31.62 -10.86 14.95
C ILE A 32 32.12 -12.21 15.43
N ASP A 33 31.27 -12.98 16.12
CA ASP A 33 31.61 -14.29 16.64
C ASP A 33 31.98 -15.27 15.52
N ASP A 34 31.16 -15.33 14.46
CA ASP A 34 31.41 -16.19 13.30
C ASP A 34 32.70 -15.81 12.56
N ASN A 35 32.99 -14.50 12.42
CA ASN A 35 34.23 -14.05 11.78
C ASN A 35 35.46 -14.34 12.63
N ASN A 36 35.34 -14.17 13.96
CA ASN A 36 36.46 -14.25 14.88
C ASN A 36 36.70 -15.66 15.45
N GLU A 37 35.86 -16.64 15.14
CA GLU A 37 35.93 -18.02 15.66
C GLU A 37 37.36 -18.62 15.59
N TYR A 38 38.11 -18.27 14.54
CA TYR A 38 39.48 -18.76 14.30
C TYR A 38 40.53 -17.64 14.23
N LEU A 39 40.21 -16.43 14.70
CA LEU A 39 41.11 -15.28 14.67
C LEU A 39 41.52 -14.85 16.08
N ASP A 40 42.79 -14.47 16.25
CA ASP A 40 43.23 -13.78 17.46
C ASP A 40 42.96 -12.27 17.32
N SER A 41 42.84 -11.60 18.47
CA SER A 41 42.72 -10.15 18.60
C SER A 41 43.82 -9.33 17.89
N SER A 42 44.96 -9.96 17.56
CA SER A 42 46.03 -9.34 16.78
C SER A 42 45.88 -9.50 15.27
N ASP A 43 44.96 -10.33 14.79
CA ASP A 43 44.75 -10.53 13.35
C ASP A 43 44.10 -9.31 12.72
N ASP A 44 44.61 -8.87 11.56
CA ASP A 44 44.11 -7.71 10.81
C ASP A 44 42.63 -7.84 10.37
N LYS A 45 42.10 -9.07 10.39
CA LYS A 45 40.71 -9.39 10.03
C LYS A 45 39.79 -9.54 11.25
N TYR A 46 40.33 -9.43 12.46
CA TYR A 46 39.56 -9.53 13.69
C TYR A 46 38.57 -8.36 13.75
N LEU A 47 37.28 -8.68 13.90
CA LEU A 47 36.22 -7.70 13.92
C LEU A 47 35.86 -7.28 15.33
N THR A 48 35.47 -6.02 15.46
CA THR A 48 34.94 -5.43 16.69
C THR A 48 33.63 -4.71 16.40
N PRO A 49 32.80 -4.41 17.42
CA PRO A 49 31.62 -3.58 17.23
C PRO A 49 31.91 -2.20 16.63
N PHE A 50 33.15 -1.71 16.72
CA PHE A 50 33.55 -0.42 16.15
C PHE A 50 33.76 -0.46 14.64
N ASP A 51 33.79 -1.64 14.03
CA ASP A 51 33.88 -1.85 12.59
C ASP A 51 32.52 -1.78 11.89
N PHE A 52 31.45 -1.53 12.66
CA PHE A 52 30.09 -1.42 12.17
C PHE A 52 29.51 -0.02 12.42
N ASP A 53 28.61 0.39 11.54
CA ASP A 53 27.76 1.56 11.68
C ASP A 53 26.29 1.12 11.77
N LEU A 54 25.56 1.72 12.72
CA LEU A 54 24.13 1.52 12.88
C LEU A 54 23.39 2.83 12.60
N GLU A 55 22.77 2.91 11.43
CA GLU A 55 22.02 4.09 11.00
C GLU A 55 20.53 3.93 11.31
N GLU A 56 19.93 4.90 11.99
CA GLU A 56 18.48 4.97 12.16
C GLU A 56 17.85 5.61 10.91
N VAL A 57 17.08 4.83 10.15
CA VAL A 57 16.42 5.27 8.92
C VAL A 57 14.91 5.25 9.12
N GLU A 58 14.26 6.35 8.76
CA GLU A 58 12.81 6.43 8.72
C GLU A 58 12.28 5.82 7.42
N ILE A 59 11.72 4.61 7.49
CA ILE A 59 11.04 3.99 6.36
C ILE A 59 9.57 4.40 6.41
N LYS A 60 9.15 5.19 5.42
CA LYS A 60 7.74 5.57 5.27
C LYS A 60 6.96 4.39 4.71
N GLU A 61 5.90 4.00 5.42
CA GLU A 61 4.99 2.96 4.95
C GLU A 61 4.22 3.46 3.72
N VAL A 62 3.70 2.54 2.92
CA VAL A 62 2.95 2.88 1.69
C VAL A 62 1.79 3.83 2.00
N ASN A 63 1.13 3.67 3.15
CA ASN A 63 0.03 4.50 3.58
C ASN A 63 0.44 5.95 3.91
N GLU A 64 1.72 6.18 4.20
CA GLU A 64 2.31 7.50 4.45
C GLU A 64 2.82 8.15 3.16
N CYS A 65 3.24 7.34 2.18
CA CYS A 65 3.73 7.80 0.88
C CYS A 65 2.60 8.11 -0.11
N ILE A 66 1.61 7.21 -0.21
CA ILE A 66 0.50 7.29 -1.14
C ILE A 66 -0.77 7.59 -0.34
N THR A 67 -0.94 8.88 -0.02
CA THR A 67 -2.00 9.34 0.89
C THR A 67 -3.31 9.69 0.19
N ASP A 68 -3.28 9.88 -1.12
CA ASP A 68 -4.39 10.42 -1.91
C ASP A 68 -4.29 9.97 -3.37
N PHE A 69 -5.35 10.25 -4.12
CA PHE A 69 -5.50 9.88 -5.54
C PHE A 69 -4.38 10.44 -6.42
N GLU A 70 -3.96 11.68 -6.20
CA GLU A 70 -2.95 12.34 -7.04
C GLU A 70 -1.57 11.72 -6.86
N LYS A 71 -1.19 11.43 -5.61
CA LYS A 71 0.04 10.67 -5.32
C LYS A 71 -0.02 9.25 -5.86
N ALA A 72 -1.17 8.57 -5.75
CA ALA A 72 -1.35 7.23 -6.31
C ALA A 72 -1.20 7.24 -7.83
N ARG A 73 -1.86 8.17 -8.51
CA ARG A 73 -1.78 8.36 -9.97
C ARG A 73 -0.33 8.59 -10.41
N LYS A 74 0.40 9.48 -9.71
CA LYS A 74 1.82 9.72 -9.97
C LYS A 74 2.66 8.45 -9.78
N HIS A 75 2.41 7.68 -8.71
CA HIS A 75 3.15 6.47 -8.39
C HIS A 75 3.02 5.39 -9.47
N ILE A 76 1.83 5.23 -10.06
CA ILE A 76 1.63 4.27 -11.16
C ILE A 76 1.99 4.82 -12.55
N GLY A 77 2.49 6.06 -12.64
CA GLY A 77 2.88 6.70 -13.90
C GLY A 77 1.72 7.29 -14.71
N GLY A 78 0.54 7.42 -14.11
CA GLY A 78 -0.62 8.05 -14.74
C GLY A 78 -0.44 9.56 -14.89
N LYS A 79 -0.94 10.11 -16.00
CA LYS A 79 -1.00 11.57 -16.24
C LYS A 79 -2.45 12.04 -16.12
N PRO A 80 -2.71 13.29 -15.67
CA PRO A 80 -4.04 13.86 -15.76
C PRO A 80 -4.50 13.88 -17.21
N ASN A 81 -5.80 13.66 -17.42
CA ASN A 81 -6.47 13.75 -18.71
C ASN A 81 -6.62 15.22 -19.16
N ALA A 82 -5.55 16.01 -19.09
CA ALA A 82 -5.52 17.44 -19.42
C ALA A 82 -5.71 17.69 -20.93
N ASP A 83 -5.52 16.67 -21.77
CA ASP A 83 -5.73 16.72 -23.22
C ASP A 83 -7.22 16.69 -23.61
N PHE A 84 -8.13 16.53 -22.63
CA PHE A 84 -9.57 16.54 -22.85
C PHE A 84 -10.18 17.88 -22.42
N THR A 85 -10.62 18.68 -23.38
CA THR A 85 -11.47 19.85 -23.11
C THR A 85 -12.93 19.40 -23.04
N VAL A 86 -13.55 19.48 -21.85
CA VAL A 86 -14.99 19.24 -21.70
C VAL A 86 -15.76 20.32 -22.43
N SER A 87 -16.21 20.00 -23.63
CA SER A 87 -16.98 20.85 -24.53
C SER A 87 -18.05 19.99 -25.18
N LYS A 88 -19.14 20.60 -25.68
CA LYS A 88 -20.35 19.89 -26.10
C LYS A 88 -20.10 18.77 -27.12
N LYS A 89 -18.96 18.80 -27.85
CA LYS A 89 -18.40 17.70 -28.64
C LYS A 89 -16.97 18.03 -29.09
N VAL A 90 -15.97 17.25 -28.67
CA VAL A 90 -14.63 17.21 -29.29
C VAL A 90 -14.23 15.73 -29.43
N LEU A 91 -13.91 15.32 -30.66
CA LEU A 91 -13.33 14.02 -30.97
C LEU A 91 -11.81 14.18 -30.93
N SER A 92 -11.17 13.84 -29.80
CA SER A 92 -9.70 13.79 -29.71
C SER A 92 -9.21 12.38 -30.05
N SER A 93 -8.02 12.31 -30.65
CA SER A 93 -7.33 11.07 -30.98
C SER A 93 -6.32 10.74 -29.86
N ASN A 94 -6.72 9.93 -28.85
CA ASN A 94 -5.92 8.88 -28.17
C ASN A 94 -6.30 8.56 -26.70
N CYS A 95 -5.83 7.38 -26.26
CA CYS A 95 -5.82 6.69 -24.95
C CYS A 95 -7.08 5.98 -24.44
N VAL A 96 -8.29 6.31 -24.89
CA VAL A 96 -9.52 5.57 -24.50
C VAL A 96 -10.34 5.25 -25.73
N GLN A 97 -10.93 4.05 -25.79
CA GLN A 97 -11.89 3.68 -26.84
C GLN A 97 -13.05 4.70 -26.81
N LEU A 98 -13.18 5.51 -27.87
CA LEU A 98 -14.22 6.55 -27.98
C LEU A 98 -15.64 6.00 -27.77
N ALA A 99 -15.85 4.73 -28.13
CA ALA A 99 -17.11 4.02 -27.88
C ALA A 99 -17.41 3.86 -26.38
N ASP A 100 -16.41 3.54 -25.55
CA ASP A 100 -16.59 3.37 -24.11
C ASP A 100 -16.88 4.71 -23.42
N VAL A 101 -16.25 5.79 -23.88
CA VAL A 101 -16.51 7.16 -23.38
C VAL A 101 -17.93 7.60 -23.76
N ALA A 102 -18.33 7.38 -25.02
CA ALA A 102 -19.68 7.69 -25.47
C ALA A 102 -20.74 6.92 -24.67
N ARG A 103 -20.50 5.63 -24.44
CA ARG A 103 -21.36 4.78 -23.60
C ARG A 103 -21.41 5.27 -22.16
N LEU A 104 -20.26 5.61 -21.57
CA LEU A 104 -20.20 6.15 -20.21
C LEU A 104 -21.02 7.43 -20.09
N VAL A 105 -20.87 8.37 -21.02
CA VAL A 105 -21.63 9.64 -21.01
C VAL A 105 -23.12 9.41 -21.20
N GLN A 106 -23.51 8.46 -22.04
CA GLN A 106 -24.91 8.16 -22.32
C GLN A 106 -25.60 7.42 -21.17
N ASP A 107 -24.90 6.47 -20.55
CA ASP A 107 -25.51 5.49 -19.63
C ASP A 107 -25.29 5.82 -18.15
N VAL A 108 -24.38 6.76 -17.82
CA VAL A 108 -24.17 7.17 -16.43
C VAL A 108 -25.39 7.91 -15.91
N ASN A 109 -25.97 7.36 -14.84
CA ASN A 109 -26.92 8.10 -14.02
C ASN A 109 -26.18 9.26 -13.33
N PRO A 110 -26.58 10.53 -13.57
CA PRO A 110 -25.93 11.69 -12.94
C PRO A 110 -25.87 11.62 -11.42
N ASN A 111 -26.86 10.98 -10.78
CA ASN A 111 -26.91 10.82 -9.33
C ASN A 111 -25.78 9.92 -8.79
N HIS A 112 -25.18 9.09 -9.65
CA HIS A 112 -24.11 8.17 -9.28
C HIS A 112 -22.71 8.71 -9.62
N ILE A 113 -22.59 9.87 -10.29
CA ILE A 113 -21.28 10.41 -10.72
C ILE A 113 -20.32 10.52 -9.54
N LYS A 114 -20.76 11.04 -8.39
CA LYS A 114 -19.92 11.15 -7.19
C LYS A 114 -19.41 9.80 -6.71
N ALA A 115 -20.28 8.80 -6.65
CA ALA A 115 -19.92 7.44 -6.25
C ALA A 115 -18.94 6.79 -7.26
N LEU A 116 -19.13 7.00 -8.56
CA LEU A 116 -18.24 6.48 -9.60
C LEU A 116 -16.86 7.13 -9.56
N VAL A 117 -16.77 8.45 -9.31
CA VAL A 117 -15.50 9.14 -9.11
C VAL A 117 -14.78 8.59 -7.87
N ALA A 118 -15.47 8.48 -6.73
CA ALA A 118 -14.89 7.91 -5.52
C ALA A 118 -14.43 6.46 -5.70
N LEU A 119 -15.18 5.65 -6.46
CA LEU A 119 -14.80 4.27 -6.78
C LEU A 119 -13.55 4.21 -7.66
N ASN A 120 -13.45 5.10 -8.65
CA ASN A 120 -12.24 5.22 -9.47
C ASN A 120 -11.02 5.60 -8.63
N GLU A 121 -11.17 6.57 -7.73
CA GLU A 121 -10.08 6.95 -6.80
C GLU A 121 -9.65 5.77 -5.94
N LEU A 122 -10.59 5.04 -5.34
CA LEU A 122 -10.30 3.84 -4.55
C LEU A 122 -9.53 2.79 -5.36
N PHE A 123 -9.94 2.52 -6.61
CA PHE A 123 -9.24 1.56 -7.46
C PHE A 123 -7.81 2.01 -7.78
N THR A 124 -7.61 3.28 -8.15
CA THR A 124 -6.27 3.79 -8.47
C THR A 124 -5.35 3.77 -7.25
N ILE A 125 -5.85 4.13 -6.07
CA ILE A 125 -5.04 4.10 -4.85
C ILE A 125 -4.72 2.65 -4.45
N ALA A 126 -5.69 1.74 -4.53
CA ALA A 126 -5.49 0.33 -4.22
C ALA A 126 -4.46 -0.32 -5.17
N GLU A 127 -4.53 0.00 -6.46
CA GLU A 127 -3.53 -0.43 -7.45
C GLU A 127 -2.13 0.07 -7.07
N ALA A 128 -2.00 1.36 -6.75
CA ALA A 128 -0.73 1.94 -6.36
C ALA A 128 -0.15 1.30 -5.09
N TRP A 129 -1.00 1.04 -4.09
CA TRP A 129 -0.59 0.37 -2.85
C TRP A 129 -0.16 -1.08 -3.09
N ASN A 130 -0.91 -1.81 -3.90
CA ASN A 130 -0.59 -3.20 -4.25
C ASN A 130 0.71 -3.29 -5.07
N LYS A 131 0.94 -2.36 -5.99
CA LYS A 131 2.20 -2.26 -6.74
C LYS A 131 3.38 -2.00 -5.81
N ALA A 132 3.24 -1.10 -4.83
CA ALA A 132 4.27 -0.83 -3.84
C ALA A 132 4.59 -2.06 -2.95
N ASP A 133 3.60 -2.93 -2.70
CA ASP A 133 3.77 -4.18 -1.95
C ASP A 133 4.22 -5.39 -2.80
N ASN A 134 4.45 -5.17 -4.11
CA ASN A 134 4.66 -6.22 -5.10
C ASN A 134 3.59 -7.32 -5.02
N PHE A 135 2.33 -6.89 -4.96
CA PHE A 135 1.17 -7.76 -4.85
C PHE A 135 0.28 -7.64 -6.08
N VAL A 136 -0.01 -8.77 -6.72
CA VAL A 136 -1.01 -8.89 -7.78
C VAL A 136 -1.96 -10.01 -7.37
N PRO A 137 -3.26 -9.73 -7.19
CA PRO A 137 -4.20 -10.74 -6.74
C PRO A 137 -4.53 -11.72 -7.88
N ASP A 138 -4.15 -12.97 -7.68
CA ASP A 138 -4.42 -14.10 -8.57
C ASP A 138 -5.55 -14.95 -8.00
N PHE A 139 -6.75 -14.82 -8.58
CA PHE A 139 -7.93 -15.58 -8.14
C PHE A 139 -7.95 -17.02 -8.62
N SER A 140 -7.00 -17.44 -9.47
CA SER A 140 -6.79 -18.85 -9.79
C SER A 140 -5.98 -19.58 -8.72
N ASP A 141 -5.19 -18.84 -7.93
CA ASP A 141 -4.44 -19.36 -6.79
C ASP A 141 -5.27 -19.31 -5.49
N ALA A 142 -5.71 -20.50 -5.05
CA ALA A 142 -6.45 -20.68 -3.80
C ALA A 142 -5.59 -20.53 -2.54
N SER A 143 -4.25 -20.64 -2.66
CA SER A 143 -3.31 -20.49 -1.55
C SER A 143 -2.94 -19.02 -1.30
N GLN A 144 -3.10 -18.16 -2.31
CA GLN A 144 -2.86 -16.73 -2.17
C GLN A 144 -3.99 -16.07 -1.38
N TYR A 145 -3.73 -15.76 -0.11
CA TYR A 145 -4.65 -14.98 0.72
C TYR A 145 -4.87 -13.56 0.16
N LYS A 146 -6.13 -13.12 0.19
CA LYS A 146 -6.59 -11.81 -0.30
C LYS A 146 -7.43 -11.17 0.79
N TYR A 147 -6.96 -10.03 1.30
CA TYR A 147 -7.58 -9.37 2.44
C TYR A 147 -8.39 -8.15 2.00
N TYR A 148 -9.52 -7.94 2.66
CA TYR A 148 -10.47 -6.89 2.31
C TYR A 148 -10.74 -5.98 3.51
N PRO A 149 -10.93 -4.67 3.31
CA PRO A 149 -11.44 -3.79 4.35
C PRO A 149 -12.82 -4.25 4.82
N TRP A 150 -13.00 -4.39 6.12
CA TRP A 150 -14.30 -4.74 6.72
C TRP A 150 -14.95 -3.50 7.32
N PHE A 151 -16.20 -3.23 6.96
CA PHE A 151 -16.94 -2.05 7.39
C PHE A 151 -18.17 -2.41 8.22
N VAL A 152 -18.43 -1.62 9.25
CA VAL A 152 -19.64 -1.69 10.06
C VAL A 152 -20.30 -0.31 10.05
N TYR A 153 -21.63 -0.28 9.97
CA TYR A 153 -22.35 0.99 10.06
C TYR A 153 -22.37 1.49 11.51
N ASP A 154 -21.83 2.69 11.73
CA ASP A 154 -21.83 3.36 13.03
C ASP A 154 -22.88 4.47 13.04
N LYS A 155 -23.84 4.36 13.98
CA LYS A 155 -24.94 5.33 14.10
C LYS A 155 -24.46 6.71 14.56
N GLY A 156 -23.42 6.79 15.39
CA GLY A 156 -22.85 8.04 15.88
C GLY A 156 -22.08 8.79 14.80
N ALA A 157 -21.36 8.05 13.95
CA ALA A 157 -20.69 8.60 12.77
C ALA A 157 -21.64 8.81 11.57
N ALA A 158 -22.88 8.31 11.65
CA ALA A 158 -23.87 8.29 10.58
C ALA A 158 -23.33 7.71 9.25
N GLY A 159 -22.44 6.73 9.33
CA GLY A 159 -21.77 6.15 8.17
C GLY A 159 -20.98 4.89 8.50
N PHE A 160 -20.35 4.30 7.48
CA PHE A 160 -19.48 3.16 7.67
C PHE A 160 -18.17 3.57 8.34
N VAL A 161 -17.73 2.74 9.29
CA VAL A 161 -16.41 2.79 9.90
C VAL A 161 -15.67 1.48 9.64
N CYS A 162 -14.36 1.55 9.39
CA CYS A 162 -13.55 0.35 9.18
C CYS A 162 -13.28 -0.33 10.52
N ALA A 163 -13.73 -1.58 10.63
CA ALA A 163 -13.64 -2.36 11.86
C ALA A 163 -12.28 -3.07 12.00
N THR A 164 -11.83 -3.19 13.25
CA THR A 164 -10.54 -3.81 13.61
C THR A 164 -10.80 -5.17 14.25
N THR A 165 -11.08 -6.21 13.46
CA THR A 165 -11.55 -7.52 13.98
C THR A 165 -10.41 -8.52 14.13
N TYR A 166 -9.93 -8.80 15.35
CA TYR A 166 -8.82 -9.76 15.60
C TYR A 166 -9.22 -11.24 15.47
N ASN A 167 -10.46 -11.56 15.83
CA ASN A 167 -11.08 -12.87 15.65
C ASN A 167 -12.57 -12.60 15.47
N THR A 168 -13.12 -12.91 14.31
CA THR A 168 -14.57 -13.07 14.20
C THR A 168 -14.84 -14.19 13.21
N ALA A 169 -15.23 -15.34 13.75
CA ALA A 169 -15.96 -16.35 13.03
C ALA A 169 -17.37 -15.80 12.77
N THR A 170 -17.54 -15.08 11.67
CA THR A 170 -18.84 -14.98 11.01
C THR A 170 -18.60 -15.23 9.53
N LEU A 171 -19.47 -16.04 8.92
CA LEU A 171 -19.58 -16.27 7.48
C LEU A 171 -19.98 -14.98 6.76
N ALA A 172 -19.25 -13.90 6.95
CA ALA A 172 -19.47 -12.61 6.32
C ALA A 172 -18.39 -12.41 5.25
N ALA A 173 -18.57 -13.10 4.13
CA ALA A 173 -17.72 -12.99 2.97
C ALA A 173 -17.91 -11.62 2.31
N ALA A 174 -17.13 -10.61 2.70
CA ALA A 174 -17.07 -9.33 2.00
C ALA A 174 -16.00 -9.37 0.89
N HIS A 175 -16.36 -9.99 -0.24
CA HIS A 175 -15.51 -9.98 -1.43
C HIS A 175 -15.84 -8.75 -2.29
N PHE A 176 -14.95 -7.75 -2.30
CA PHE A 176 -15.11 -6.53 -3.13
C PHE A 176 -14.47 -6.66 -4.54
N GLY A 177 -14.08 -7.88 -4.93
CA GLY A 177 -13.40 -8.17 -6.19
C GLY A 177 -11.88 -7.90 -6.16
N SER A 178 -11.21 -8.13 -7.28
CA SER A 178 -9.74 -8.07 -7.39
C SER A 178 -9.14 -6.68 -7.25
N ARG A 179 -9.94 -5.62 -7.45
CA ARG A 179 -9.44 -4.23 -7.44
C ARG A 179 -9.29 -3.63 -6.04
N LEU A 180 -9.91 -4.23 -5.02
CA LEU A 180 -9.92 -3.73 -3.64
C LEU A 180 -9.51 -4.81 -2.63
N CYS A 181 -8.56 -5.67 -3.02
CA CYS A 181 -7.95 -6.65 -2.13
C CYS A 181 -6.46 -6.37 -1.95
N PHE A 182 -5.94 -6.76 -0.78
CA PHE A 182 -4.58 -6.45 -0.35
C PHE A 182 -3.84 -7.70 0.13
N LYS A 183 -2.50 -7.63 0.08
CA LYS A 183 -1.58 -8.72 0.46
C LYS A 183 -1.73 -9.18 1.91
N THR A 184 -2.01 -8.25 2.82
CA THR A 184 -2.06 -8.53 4.27
C THR A 184 -3.30 -7.92 4.91
N ARG A 185 -3.74 -8.53 6.01
CA ARG A 185 -4.83 -8.01 6.85
C ARG A 185 -4.55 -6.59 7.34
N ASN A 186 -3.33 -6.31 7.80
CA ASN A 186 -2.97 -4.98 8.28
C ASN A 186 -3.11 -3.93 7.18
N ARG A 187 -2.67 -4.25 5.95
CA ARG A 187 -2.79 -3.34 4.81
C ARG A 187 -4.24 -3.05 4.46
N ALA A 188 -5.11 -4.07 4.46
CA ALA A 188 -6.54 -3.88 4.25
C ALA A 188 -7.19 -2.98 5.32
N ILE A 189 -6.80 -3.13 6.59
CA ILE A 189 -7.28 -2.27 7.69
C ILE A 189 -6.77 -0.84 7.52
N GLN A 190 -5.49 -0.64 7.21
CA GLN A 190 -4.92 0.68 6.96
C GLN A 190 -5.66 1.40 5.82
N PHE A 191 -5.86 0.70 4.69
CA PHE A 191 -6.56 1.25 3.53
C PHE A 191 -8.00 1.62 3.87
N GLY A 192 -8.73 0.70 4.50
CA GLY A 192 -10.12 0.91 4.89
C GLY A 192 -10.32 2.08 5.84
N LYS A 193 -9.42 2.25 6.82
CA LYS A 193 -9.45 3.38 7.75
C LYS A 193 -9.12 4.69 7.06
N GLN A 194 -8.08 4.70 6.22
CA GLN A 194 -7.58 5.92 5.59
C GLN A 194 -8.55 6.47 4.53
N PHE A 195 -9.23 5.59 3.80
CA PHE A 195 -10.13 5.98 2.71
C PHE A 195 -11.61 5.74 3.02
N VAL A 196 -11.97 5.66 4.31
CA VAL A 196 -13.37 5.46 4.75
C VAL A 196 -14.33 6.51 4.18
N GLY A 197 -13.84 7.75 3.96
CA GLY A 197 -14.62 8.81 3.32
C GLY A 197 -15.00 8.47 1.88
N LEU A 198 -14.08 7.92 1.08
CA LEU A 198 -14.36 7.48 -0.28
C LEU A 198 -15.33 6.29 -0.28
N TYR A 199 -15.12 5.33 0.63
CA TYR A 199 -16.05 4.20 0.79
C TYR A 199 -17.48 4.65 1.14
N ASN A 200 -17.64 5.63 2.02
CA ASN A 200 -18.95 6.20 2.33
C ASN A 200 -19.58 6.91 1.12
N GLN A 201 -18.80 7.61 0.28
CA GLN A 201 -19.31 8.20 -0.96
C GLN A 201 -19.78 7.15 -1.98
N VAL A 202 -19.19 5.95 -1.97
CA VAL A 202 -19.60 4.84 -2.84
C VAL A 202 -20.83 4.12 -2.30
N PHE A 203 -20.86 3.83 -1.00
CA PHE A 203 -21.83 2.91 -0.42
C PHE A 203 -23.03 3.56 0.27
N LEU A 204 -22.97 4.85 0.60
CA LEU A 204 -24.11 5.57 1.15
C LEU A 204 -24.84 6.35 0.05
N LEU A 205 -26.17 6.33 0.11
CA LEU A 205 -26.98 7.22 -0.69
C LEU A 205 -26.74 8.66 -0.23
N ASN A 206 -26.29 9.51 -1.15
CA ASN A 206 -26.31 10.95 -0.93
C ASN A 206 -27.77 11.38 -0.74
N LYS A 207 -28.12 11.89 0.44
CA LYS A 207 -29.41 12.56 0.68
C LYS A 207 -29.36 13.97 0.11
#